data_AF-A0A928GD87-F1
#
_entry.id   AF-A0A928GD87-F1
#
_cell.length_a   1.000
_cell.length_b   1.000
_cell.length_c   1.000
_cell.angle_alpha   90.00
_cell.angle_beta   90.00
_cell.angle_gamma   90.00
#
_symmetry.space_group_name_H-M   'P 1'
#
loop_
_entity.id
_entity.type
_entity.pdbx_description
1 polymer ?
#
loop_
_entity_poly.entity_id
_entity_poly.type
_entity_poly.pdbx_seq_one_letter_code
_entity_poly.pdbx_strand_id
1 'polypeptide(L)'
;MSTEARPFLKWAGGKGQLLSQLDEHLPKDLQGQTFTYVEPFVGGGAMLFHMLRRFPNITHAVINDINPHLVTAYRVIKEQPNELIQRLRVLEQDYVAQSDEASKKDFFLDIRNIFNESQLDDVDRTKYLIFLNRTCFNGLYRVNAKGRFNVPFGRYLRPTICNPNTILADSELLNRARVTILCGDFERTAEEIGDGPIFFYFDPPYRPLNATSSFNSYAKEDFNDAEQIRLRDFCARLGGHANVRWMLSNADCSAKNPADTFFEDIYADFHLHRVYASRAINANPEKRGKLTELLIKNYE
;
A
#
# COMPACT_ATOMS: atom_id res chain seq x y z
N MET A 1 0.71 -25.36 9.84
CA MET A 1 1.23 -24.45 8.79
C MET A 1 1.52 -23.14 9.48
N SER A 2 2.78 -22.67 9.46
CA SER A 2 3.12 -21.33 9.97
C SER A 2 2.26 -20.31 9.22
N THR A 3 1.54 -19.45 9.93
CA THR A 3 0.73 -18.43 9.26
C THR A 3 1.66 -17.31 8.85
N GLU A 4 1.68 -16.99 7.56
CA GLU A 4 2.61 -16.02 7.00
C GLU A 4 2.03 -14.59 7.06
N ALA A 5 2.87 -13.63 7.47
CA ALA A 5 2.56 -12.20 7.48
C ALA A 5 2.31 -11.67 6.07
N ARG A 6 1.28 -10.84 5.90
CA ARG A 6 0.78 -10.39 4.58
C ARG A 6 -0.15 -9.18 4.73
N PRO A 7 -0.45 -8.44 3.64
CA PRO A 7 -1.40 -7.33 3.68
C PRO A 7 -2.73 -7.65 4.40
N PHE A 8 -3.02 -6.93 5.48
CA PHE A 8 -4.24 -7.08 6.28
C PHE A 8 -5.44 -6.31 5.70
N LEU A 9 -5.22 -5.39 4.76
CA LEU A 9 -6.25 -4.69 3.98
C LEU A 9 -6.16 -5.07 2.50
N LYS A 10 -7.30 -5.05 1.82
CA LYS A 10 -7.31 -4.88 0.37
C LYS A 10 -6.97 -3.42 0.07
N TRP A 11 -5.99 -3.20 -0.79
CA TRP A 11 -5.53 -1.85 -1.13
C TRP A 11 -5.43 -1.71 -2.64
N ALA A 12 -5.88 -0.57 -3.17
CA ALA A 12 -5.72 -0.26 -4.58
C ALA A 12 -4.23 -0.18 -4.92
N GLY A 13 -3.84 -0.73 -6.07
CA GLY A 13 -2.43 -0.75 -6.51
C GLY A 13 -1.55 -1.80 -5.83
N GLY A 14 -2.10 -2.68 -4.99
CA GLY A 14 -1.32 -3.70 -4.28
C GLY A 14 -0.45 -4.57 -5.21
N LYS A 15 0.88 -4.54 -5.00
CA LYS A 15 1.90 -5.15 -5.86
C LYS A 15 2.01 -6.68 -5.80
N GLY A 16 1.05 -7.36 -5.17
CA GLY A 16 1.11 -8.82 -4.94
C GLY A 16 1.39 -9.66 -6.19
N GLN A 17 0.84 -9.26 -7.35
CA GLN A 17 1.06 -9.96 -8.64
C GLN A 17 2.40 -9.64 -9.30
N LEU A 18 3.06 -8.56 -8.89
CA LEU A 18 4.32 -8.09 -9.45
C LEU A 18 5.53 -8.45 -8.58
N LEU A 19 5.31 -8.91 -7.34
CA LEU A 19 6.38 -9.20 -6.39
C LEU A 19 7.49 -10.07 -6.97
N SER A 20 7.19 -11.10 -7.76
CA SER A 20 8.22 -11.96 -8.36
C SER A 20 9.12 -11.20 -9.33
N GLN A 21 8.55 -10.35 -10.18
CA GLN A 21 9.31 -9.52 -11.12
C GLN A 21 10.08 -8.42 -10.38
N LEU A 22 9.47 -7.80 -9.37
CA LEU A 22 10.15 -6.80 -8.54
C LEU A 22 11.34 -7.40 -7.78
N ASP A 23 11.21 -8.63 -7.27
CA ASP A 23 12.28 -9.34 -6.55
C ASP A 23 13.51 -9.57 -7.45
N GLU A 24 13.29 -9.89 -8.73
CA GLU A 24 14.36 -10.07 -9.73
C GLU A 24 15.17 -8.79 -9.99
N HIS A 25 14.59 -7.62 -9.71
CA HIS A 25 15.20 -6.31 -9.90
C HIS A 25 15.76 -5.69 -8.61
N LEU A 26 15.70 -6.39 -7.47
CA LEU A 26 16.33 -5.93 -6.23
C LEU A 26 17.86 -5.90 -6.35
N PRO A 27 18.56 -4.99 -5.66
CA PRO A 27 20.02 -4.99 -5.64
C PRO A 27 20.57 -6.33 -5.09
N LYS A 28 21.48 -6.94 -5.85
CA LYS A 28 21.97 -8.31 -5.56
C LYS A 28 22.74 -8.43 -4.24
N ASP A 29 23.33 -7.34 -3.79
CA ASP A 29 24.15 -7.26 -2.58
C ASP A 29 23.35 -6.98 -1.30
N LEU A 30 22.02 -6.81 -1.39
CA LEU A 30 21.15 -6.70 -0.20
C LEU A 30 21.24 -7.91 0.74
N GLN A 31 21.67 -9.08 0.26
CA GLN A 31 21.80 -10.28 1.10
C GLN A 31 23.08 -10.31 1.93
N GLY A 32 24.11 -9.56 1.55
CA GLY A 32 25.47 -9.69 2.11
C GLY A 32 25.70 -8.92 3.41
N GLN A 33 24.81 -8.00 3.76
CA GLN A 33 24.95 -7.10 4.91
C GLN A 33 23.60 -6.64 5.43
N THR A 34 23.54 -6.19 6.68
CA THR A 34 22.33 -5.54 7.22
C THR A 34 22.06 -4.24 6.48
N PHE A 35 20.78 -3.94 6.22
CA PHE A 35 20.38 -2.70 5.57
C PHE A 35 19.05 -2.20 6.13
N THR A 36 18.80 -0.91 5.98
CA THR A 36 17.51 -0.28 6.30
C THR A 36 16.60 -0.34 5.08
N TYR A 37 15.37 -0.81 5.27
CA TYR A 37 14.35 -0.78 4.23
C TYR A 37 13.42 0.42 4.43
N VAL A 38 13.11 1.17 3.38
CA VAL A 38 12.24 2.35 3.47
C VAL A 38 11.15 2.28 2.39
N GLU A 39 9.89 2.44 2.79
CA GLU A 39 8.74 2.45 1.88
C GLU A 39 7.90 3.72 2.12
N PRO A 40 8.14 4.82 1.38
CA PRO A 40 7.49 6.10 1.63
C PRO A 40 6.00 6.17 1.30
N PHE A 41 5.52 5.19 0.52
CA PHE A 41 4.12 5.00 0.11
C PHE A 41 3.70 3.56 0.40
N VAL A 42 3.55 3.20 1.68
CA VAL A 42 3.36 1.80 2.07
C VAL A 42 2.05 1.20 1.57
N GLY A 43 0.96 1.97 1.53
CA GLY A 43 -0.35 1.46 1.14
C GLY A 43 -0.73 0.17 1.87
N GLY A 44 -1.05 -0.89 1.14
CA GLY A 44 -1.34 -2.21 1.71
C GLY A 44 -0.11 -2.99 2.20
N GLY A 45 1.11 -2.52 1.91
CA GLY A 45 2.38 -3.11 2.36
C GLY A 45 2.77 -4.41 1.67
N ALA A 46 2.34 -4.63 0.42
CA ALA A 46 2.67 -5.85 -0.31
C ALA A 46 4.20 -6.03 -0.43
N MET A 47 4.93 -4.96 -0.77
CA MET A 47 6.39 -4.98 -0.81
C MET A 47 7.00 -5.00 0.59
N LEU A 48 6.49 -4.24 1.56
CA LEU A 48 6.91 -4.35 2.98
C LEU A 48 6.95 -5.80 3.47
N PHE A 49 5.80 -6.48 3.41
CA PHE A 49 5.70 -7.85 3.92
C PHE A 49 6.56 -8.83 3.11
N HIS A 50 6.74 -8.59 1.80
CA HIS A 50 7.68 -9.36 0.97
C HIS A 50 9.12 -9.16 1.43
N MET A 51 9.59 -7.93 1.51
CA MET A 51 10.96 -7.57 1.89
C MET A 51 11.31 -8.10 3.28
N LEU A 52 10.44 -7.87 4.28
CA LEU A 52 10.69 -8.31 5.65
C LEU A 52 10.71 -9.84 5.81
N ARG A 53 9.98 -10.60 4.99
CA ARG A 53 10.06 -12.07 4.99
C ARG A 53 11.28 -12.58 4.23
N ARG A 54 11.58 -11.96 3.09
CA ARG A 54 12.64 -12.35 2.17
C ARG A 54 14.04 -12.05 2.70
N PHE A 55 14.18 -10.99 3.50
CA PHE A 55 15.45 -10.49 4.02
C PHE A 55 15.43 -10.41 5.56
N PRO A 56 15.81 -11.49 6.25
CA PRO A 56 15.93 -11.50 7.70
C PRO A 56 16.95 -10.48 8.23
N ASN A 57 17.92 -10.10 7.40
CA ASN A 57 18.95 -9.09 7.68
C ASN A 57 18.45 -7.63 7.62
N ILE A 58 17.17 -7.39 7.33
CA ILE A 58 16.52 -6.11 7.63
C ILE A 58 16.28 -6.04 9.14
N THR A 59 17.08 -5.24 9.84
CA THR A 59 17.01 -5.02 11.29
C THR A 59 16.28 -3.74 11.66
N HIS A 60 16.11 -2.84 10.70
CA HIS A 60 15.31 -1.62 10.79
C HIS A 60 14.58 -1.40 9.46
N ALA A 61 13.30 -1.06 9.53
CA ALA A 61 12.58 -0.55 8.37
C ALA A 61 11.74 0.67 8.74
N VAL A 62 11.45 1.49 7.73
CA VAL A 62 10.66 2.72 7.86
C VAL A 62 9.53 2.64 6.84
N ILE A 63 8.30 2.83 7.31
CA ILE A 63 7.14 2.97 6.43
C ILE A 63 6.48 4.33 6.64
N ASN A 64 5.93 4.88 5.56
CA ASN A 64 5.16 6.11 5.60
C ASN A 64 3.92 5.98 4.72
N ASP A 65 2.86 6.70 5.09
CA ASP A 65 1.73 6.99 4.22
C ASP A 65 1.13 8.35 4.61
N ILE A 66 0.46 9.00 3.66
CA ILE A 66 -0.29 10.22 3.95
C ILE A 66 -1.61 9.92 4.65
N ASN A 67 -2.13 8.70 4.54
CA ASN A 67 -3.41 8.30 5.13
C ASN A 67 -3.26 7.99 6.64
N PRO A 68 -3.77 8.85 7.53
CA PRO A 68 -3.61 8.64 8.97
C PRO A 68 -4.34 7.39 9.48
N HIS A 69 -5.47 6.99 8.85
CA HIS A 69 -6.19 5.80 9.26
C HIS A 69 -5.39 4.52 8.97
N LEU A 70 -4.68 4.49 7.84
CA LEU A 70 -3.81 3.38 7.47
C LEU A 70 -2.60 3.30 8.42
N VAL A 71 -1.94 4.43 8.68
CA VAL A 71 -0.81 4.50 9.61
C VAL A 71 -1.22 4.07 11.01
N THR A 72 -2.36 4.56 11.52
CA THR A 72 -2.91 4.12 12.82
C THR A 72 -3.14 2.62 12.83
N ALA A 73 -3.66 2.04 11.75
CA ALA A 73 -3.87 0.59 11.66
C ALA A 73 -2.57 -0.22 11.75
N TYR A 74 -1.50 0.21 11.07
CA TYR A 74 -0.17 -0.41 11.21
C TYR A 74 0.35 -0.33 12.65
N ARG A 75 0.20 0.82 13.32
CA ARG A 75 0.63 0.99 14.73
C ARG A 75 -0.15 0.07 15.66
N VAL A 76 -1.48 0.04 15.54
CA VAL A 76 -2.33 -0.83 16.36
C VAL A 76 -2.02 -2.31 16.13
N ILE A 77 -1.78 -2.74 14.90
CA ILE A 77 -1.39 -4.12 14.62
C ILE A 77 -0.03 -4.45 15.24
N LYS A 78 0.95 -3.53 15.14
CA LYS A 78 2.28 -3.72 15.73
C LYS A 78 2.25 -3.76 17.27
N GLU A 79 1.42 -2.94 17.91
CA GLU A 79 1.52 -2.67 19.35
C GLU A 79 0.39 -3.29 20.18
N GLN A 80 -0.80 -3.43 19.62
CA GLN A 80 -2.03 -3.86 20.31
C GLN A 80 -2.79 -4.98 19.56
N PRO A 81 -2.13 -6.03 19.03
CA PRO A 81 -2.76 -7.02 18.16
C PRO A 81 -3.87 -7.81 18.87
N ASN A 82 -3.67 -8.19 20.14
CA ASN A 82 -4.62 -9.00 20.90
C ASN A 82 -5.93 -8.25 21.17
N GLU A 83 -5.82 -6.98 21.54
CA GLU A 83 -6.98 -6.13 21.78
C GLU A 83 -7.77 -5.90 20.48
N LEU A 84 -7.06 -5.60 19.38
CA LEU A 84 -7.69 -5.49 18.06
C LEU A 84 -8.44 -6.77 17.68
N ILE A 85 -7.83 -7.94 17.87
CA ILE A 85 -8.46 -9.25 17.60
C ILE A 85 -9.73 -9.43 18.41
N GLN A 86 -9.70 -9.12 19.71
CA GLN A 86 -10.88 -9.23 20.58
C GLN A 86 -12.03 -8.37 20.05
N ARG A 87 -11.76 -7.08 19.76
CA ARG A 87 -12.80 -6.17 19.30
C ARG A 87 -13.32 -6.51 17.88
N LEU A 88 -12.45 -6.99 16.99
CA LEU A 88 -12.84 -7.45 15.65
C LEU A 88 -13.72 -8.71 15.71
N ARG A 89 -13.46 -9.65 16.63
CA ARG A 89 -14.28 -10.86 16.79
C ARG A 89 -15.72 -10.52 17.19
N VAL A 90 -15.89 -9.59 18.13
CA VAL A 90 -17.22 -9.12 18.54
C VAL A 90 -17.93 -8.47 17.35
N LEU A 91 -17.27 -7.55 16.65
CA LEU A 91 -17.85 -6.89 15.48
C LEU A 91 -18.22 -7.87 14.35
N GLU A 92 -17.39 -8.89 14.11
CA GLU A 92 -17.68 -9.95 13.13
C GLU A 92 -18.89 -10.78 13.56
N GLN A 93 -19.01 -11.15 14.84
CA GLN A 93 -20.17 -11.86 15.38
C GLN A 93 -21.45 -11.05 15.21
N ASP A 94 -21.43 -9.76 15.58
CA ASP A 94 -22.59 -8.86 15.46
C ASP A 94 -23.04 -8.70 14.00
N TYR A 95 -22.09 -8.59 13.07
CA TYR A 95 -22.38 -8.49 11.63
C TYR A 95 -22.90 -9.81 11.05
N VAL A 96 -22.36 -10.96 11.47
CA VAL A 96 -22.81 -12.27 11.00
C VAL A 96 -24.20 -12.61 11.54
N ALA A 97 -24.55 -12.13 12.74
CA ALA A 97 -25.86 -12.33 13.37
C ALA A 97 -27.03 -11.60 12.67
N GLN A 98 -26.73 -10.65 11.76
CA GLN A 98 -27.76 -9.95 10.99
C GLN A 98 -28.53 -10.93 10.08
N SER A 99 -29.86 -10.85 10.11
CA SER A 99 -30.78 -11.84 9.52
C SER A 99 -30.70 -11.94 8.00
N ASP A 100 -30.46 -10.81 7.33
CA ASP A 100 -30.50 -10.70 5.88
C ASP A 100 -29.55 -9.62 5.34
N GLU A 101 -29.49 -9.48 4.01
CA GLU A 101 -28.63 -8.50 3.34
C GLU A 101 -29.01 -7.05 3.65
N ALA A 102 -30.31 -6.76 3.86
CA ALA A 102 -30.76 -5.42 4.17
C ALA A 102 -30.28 -5.01 5.57
N SER A 103 -30.44 -5.87 6.59
CA SER A 103 -29.91 -5.62 7.93
C SER A 103 -28.38 -5.50 7.95
N LYS A 104 -27.67 -6.31 7.15
CA LYS A 104 -26.21 -6.18 7.00
C LYS A 104 -25.79 -4.86 6.37
N LYS A 105 -26.55 -4.40 5.38
CA LYS A 105 -26.31 -3.10 4.75
C LYS A 105 -26.55 -1.96 5.73
N ASP A 106 -27.61 -2.02 6.53
CA ASP A 106 -27.91 -1.00 7.54
C ASP A 106 -26.81 -0.97 8.62
N PHE A 107 -26.41 -2.14 9.13
CA PHE A 107 -25.27 -2.27 10.03
C PHE A 107 -23.99 -1.68 9.44
N PHE A 108 -23.69 -1.95 8.17
CA PHE A 108 -22.55 -1.36 7.48
C PHE A 108 -22.63 0.18 7.41
N LEU A 109 -23.81 0.72 7.12
CA LEU A 109 -24.02 2.17 7.02
C LEU A 109 -23.85 2.84 8.39
N ASP A 110 -24.31 2.20 9.46
CA ASP A 110 -24.13 2.68 10.83
C ASP A 110 -22.66 2.71 11.23
N ILE A 111 -21.93 1.61 11.00
CA ILE A 111 -20.47 1.58 11.24
C ILE A 111 -19.75 2.64 10.40
N ARG A 112 -20.17 2.85 9.15
CA ARG A 112 -19.59 3.89 8.29
C ARG A 112 -19.84 5.30 8.83
N ASN A 113 -21.02 5.56 9.38
CA ASN A 113 -21.35 6.84 10.01
C ASN A 113 -20.51 7.04 11.28
N ILE A 114 -20.40 6.02 12.14
CA ILE A 114 -19.54 6.04 13.33
C ILE A 114 -18.08 6.34 12.94
N PHE A 115 -17.54 5.63 11.94
CA PHE A 115 -16.17 5.84 11.46
C PHE A 115 -15.92 7.28 10.98
N ASN A 116 -16.93 7.91 10.36
CA ASN A 116 -16.82 9.26 9.79
C ASN A 116 -17.05 10.39 10.79
N GLU A 117 -17.85 10.17 11.85
CA GLU A 117 -18.39 11.25 12.68
C GLU A 117 -17.98 11.15 14.15
N SER A 118 -17.61 9.95 14.63
CA SER A 118 -17.27 9.74 16.03
C SER A 118 -15.78 10.00 16.32
N GLN A 119 -15.51 10.45 17.54
CA GLN A 119 -14.19 10.35 18.13
C GLN A 119 -13.98 8.89 18.56
N LEU A 120 -12.95 8.25 18.02
CA LEU A 120 -12.64 6.84 18.23
C LEU A 120 -11.22 6.73 18.76
N ASP A 121 -11.00 5.83 19.70
CA ASP A 121 -9.65 5.37 20.01
C ASP A 121 -9.03 4.65 18.79
N ASP A 122 -7.71 4.49 18.81
CA ASP A 122 -6.97 3.95 17.68
C ASP A 122 -7.38 2.50 17.34
N VAL A 123 -7.72 1.69 18.34
CA VAL A 123 -8.12 0.29 18.16
C VAL A 123 -9.48 0.21 17.49
N ASP A 124 -10.46 1.00 17.92
CA ASP A 124 -11.79 1.07 17.30
C ASP A 124 -11.74 1.67 15.90
N ARG A 125 -10.91 2.69 15.69
CA ARG A 125 -10.68 3.26 14.37
C ARG A 125 -10.11 2.22 13.41
N THR A 126 -9.14 1.43 13.86
CA THR A 126 -8.52 0.34 13.09
C THR A 126 -9.51 -0.80 12.82
N LYS A 127 -10.28 -1.19 13.85
CA LYS A 127 -11.34 -2.20 13.77
C LYS A 127 -12.38 -1.84 12.71
N TYR A 128 -12.91 -0.62 12.75
CA TYR A 128 -13.89 -0.17 11.76
C TYR A 128 -13.29 0.01 10.37
N LEU A 129 -12.04 0.45 10.24
CA LEU A 129 -11.35 0.48 8.94
C LEU A 129 -11.27 -0.91 8.30
N ILE A 130 -10.83 -1.92 9.06
CA ILE A 130 -10.75 -3.31 8.59
C ILE A 130 -12.15 -3.83 8.23
N PHE A 131 -13.15 -3.62 9.09
CA PHE A 131 -14.53 -4.00 8.80
C PHE A 131 -15.04 -3.39 7.50
N LEU A 132 -14.92 -2.07 7.34
CA LEU A 132 -15.36 -1.35 6.15
C LEU A 132 -14.62 -1.88 4.92
N ASN A 133 -13.30 -2.06 4.97
CA ASN A 133 -12.52 -2.61 3.85
C ASN A 133 -12.95 -4.04 3.46
N ARG A 134 -13.31 -4.88 4.44
CA ARG A 134 -13.72 -6.26 4.18
C ARG A 134 -15.16 -6.38 3.70
N THR A 135 -15.98 -5.35 3.91
CA THR A 135 -17.42 -5.37 3.62
C THR A 135 -17.87 -4.35 2.57
N CYS A 136 -17.02 -3.38 2.16
CA CYS A 136 -17.34 -2.40 1.13
C CYS A 136 -17.04 -2.90 -0.29
N PHE A 137 -17.60 -2.24 -1.29
CA PHE A 137 -17.38 -2.58 -2.69
C PHE A 137 -15.87 -2.63 -3.05
N ASN A 138 -15.43 -3.81 -3.48
CA ASN A 138 -14.06 -4.14 -3.90
C ASN A 138 -12.95 -3.91 -2.86
N GLY A 139 -13.30 -3.69 -1.58
CA GLY A 139 -12.31 -3.35 -0.56
C GLY A 139 -11.52 -2.10 -0.89
N LEU A 140 -12.17 -1.11 -1.50
CA LEU A 140 -11.57 0.18 -1.78
C LEU A 140 -11.51 1.02 -0.51
N TYR A 141 -10.49 1.89 -0.45
CA TYR A 141 -10.48 3.04 0.43
C TYR A 141 -10.71 4.29 -0.42
N ARG A 142 -11.78 5.04 -0.14
CA ARG A 142 -12.11 6.28 -0.84
C ARG A 142 -12.83 7.24 0.10
N VAL A 143 -12.42 8.50 0.06
CA VAL A 143 -13.03 9.58 0.82
C VAL A 143 -13.62 10.63 -0.11
N ASN A 144 -14.59 11.39 0.36
CA ASN A 144 -15.08 12.60 -0.33
C ASN A 144 -14.20 13.82 0.00
N ALA A 145 -14.52 14.98 -0.58
CA ALA A 145 -13.81 16.24 -0.33
C ALA A 145 -13.78 16.68 1.16
N LYS A 146 -14.70 16.17 1.99
CA LYS A 146 -14.74 16.38 3.44
C LYS A 146 -13.91 15.36 4.22
N GLY A 147 -13.16 14.48 3.55
CA GLY A 147 -12.37 13.42 4.17
C GLY A 147 -13.18 12.23 4.70
N ARG A 148 -14.49 12.15 4.39
CA ARG A 148 -15.37 11.08 4.89
C ARG A 148 -15.35 9.88 3.96
N PHE A 149 -15.17 8.68 4.51
CA PHE A 149 -15.26 7.42 3.79
C PHE A 149 -16.62 7.26 3.12
N ASN A 150 -16.64 7.02 1.80
CA ASN A 150 -17.87 7.04 0.99
C ASN A 150 -18.01 5.83 0.04
N VAL A 151 -17.28 4.74 0.28
CA VAL A 151 -17.45 3.51 -0.52
C VAL A 151 -18.79 2.85 -0.15
N PRO A 152 -19.58 2.38 -1.14
CA PRO A 152 -20.83 1.70 -0.86
C PRO A 152 -20.60 0.29 -0.27
N PHE A 153 -21.65 -0.25 0.33
CA PHE A 153 -21.69 -1.63 0.82
C PHE A 153 -21.39 -2.62 -0.32
N GLY A 154 -20.57 -3.62 -0.02
CA GLY A 154 -20.19 -4.71 -0.91
C GLY A 154 -20.98 -5.99 -0.60
N ARG A 155 -21.44 -6.68 -1.64
CA ARG A 155 -22.20 -7.93 -1.50
C ARG A 155 -21.26 -9.13 -1.38
N TYR A 156 -20.78 -9.40 -0.17
CA TYR A 156 -19.98 -10.59 0.13
C TYR A 156 -20.77 -11.58 0.97
N LEU A 157 -20.77 -12.85 0.56
CA LEU A 157 -21.51 -13.92 1.26
C LEU A 157 -20.99 -14.14 2.69
N ARG A 158 -19.67 -14.24 2.85
CA ARG A 158 -18.98 -14.42 4.15
C ARG A 158 -17.60 -13.76 4.12
N PRO A 159 -17.50 -12.43 4.30
CA PRO A 159 -16.20 -11.78 4.37
C PRO A 159 -15.50 -12.17 5.68
N THR A 160 -14.23 -12.56 5.62
CA THR A 160 -13.38 -12.67 6.81
C THR A 160 -13.03 -11.26 7.28
N ILE A 161 -13.59 -10.85 8.42
CA ILE A 161 -13.35 -9.55 9.04
C ILE A 161 -12.22 -9.68 10.05
N CYS A 162 -12.29 -10.69 10.94
CA CYS A 162 -11.23 -10.98 11.89
C CYS A 162 -10.32 -12.11 11.35
N ASN A 163 -9.04 -11.81 11.12
CA ASN A 163 -8.03 -12.84 10.86
C ASN A 163 -6.93 -12.78 11.93
N PRO A 164 -7.12 -13.48 13.08
CA PRO A 164 -6.17 -13.44 14.19
C PRO A 164 -4.77 -13.87 13.80
N ASN A 165 -4.67 -14.90 12.96
CA ASN A 165 -3.37 -15.46 12.59
C ASN A 165 -2.57 -14.47 11.73
N THR A 166 -3.20 -13.78 10.78
CA THR A 166 -2.53 -12.72 9.99
C THR A 166 -2.14 -11.54 10.89
N ILE A 167 -3.04 -11.08 11.76
CA ILE A 167 -2.75 -9.94 12.66
C ILE A 167 -1.55 -10.23 13.57
N LEU A 168 -1.48 -11.43 14.17
CA LEU A 168 -0.37 -11.83 15.04
C LEU A 168 0.95 -11.98 14.25
N ALA A 169 0.90 -12.59 13.07
CA ALA A 169 2.09 -12.73 12.22
C ALA A 169 2.61 -11.38 11.74
N ASP A 170 1.71 -10.46 11.37
CA ASP A 170 2.07 -9.08 10.99
C ASP A 170 2.71 -8.35 12.17
N SER A 171 2.12 -8.44 13.38
CA SER A 171 2.69 -7.86 14.60
C SER A 171 4.09 -8.37 14.88
N GLU A 172 4.31 -9.69 14.81
CA GLU A 172 5.62 -10.30 15.05
C GLU A 172 6.65 -9.78 14.04
N LEU A 173 6.29 -9.75 12.75
CA LEU A 173 7.21 -9.34 11.69
C LEU A 173 7.56 -7.84 11.77
N LEU A 174 6.59 -6.98 12.05
CA LEU A 174 6.79 -5.53 12.22
C LEU A 174 7.69 -5.23 13.43
N ASN A 175 7.56 -5.99 14.52
CA ASN A 175 8.41 -5.82 15.70
C ASN A 175 9.83 -6.38 15.47
N ARG A 176 9.95 -7.53 14.81
CA ARG A 176 11.24 -8.15 14.45
C ARG A 176 12.14 -7.17 13.67
N ALA A 177 11.58 -6.48 12.69
CA ALA A 177 12.28 -5.53 11.85
C ALA A 177 12.31 -4.10 12.42
N ARG A 178 11.88 -3.90 13.68
CA ARG A 178 11.83 -2.61 14.37
C ARG A 178 11.19 -1.49 13.53
N VAL A 179 10.05 -1.78 12.92
CA VAL A 179 9.46 -0.87 11.92
C VAL A 179 9.08 0.48 12.56
N THR A 180 9.67 1.57 12.04
CA THR A 180 9.26 2.95 12.29
C THR A 180 8.08 3.29 11.39
N ILE A 181 7.01 3.86 11.95
CA ILE A 181 5.75 4.14 11.23
C ILE A 181 5.48 5.63 11.23
N LEU A 182 5.81 6.29 10.13
CA LEU A 182 5.63 7.72 9.89
C LEU A 182 4.26 8.00 9.26
N CYS A 183 3.80 9.24 9.40
CA CYS A 183 2.56 9.74 8.78
C CYS A 183 2.81 11.11 8.19
N GLY A 184 2.54 11.26 6.89
CA GLY A 184 2.62 12.54 6.19
C GLY A 184 3.35 12.45 4.87
N ASP A 185 3.99 13.55 4.49
CA ASP A 185 4.68 13.70 3.22
C ASP A 185 5.83 12.70 3.04
N PHE A 186 5.98 12.16 1.82
CA PHE A 186 6.99 11.14 1.53
C PHE A 186 8.43 11.64 1.72
N GLU A 187 8.69 12.94 1.57
CA GLU A 187 10.05 13.49 1.73
C GLU A 187 10.55 13.41 3.17
N ARG A 188 9.64 13.29 4.16
CA ARG A 188 10.03 13.12 5.58
C ARG A 188 10.84 11.86 5.82
N THR A 189 10.72 10.86 4.93
CA THR A 189 11.54 9.64 5.02
C THR A 189 13.03 9.89 4.81
N ALA A 190 13.43 11.07 4.30
CA ALA A 190 14.82 11.50 4.22
C ALA A 190 15.49 11.68 5.59
N GLU A 191 14.71 11.99 6.63
CA GLU A 191 15.20 12.16 8.01
C GLU A 191 15.75 10.84 8.59
N GLU A 192 15.39 9.70 7.99
CA GLU A 192 15.79 8.37 8.42
C GLU A 192 17.03 7.85 7.67
N ILE A 193 17.69 8.69 6.86
CA ILE A 193 18.94 8.34 6.18
C ILE A 193 20.08 8.34 7.20
N GLY A 194 20.57 7.15 7.54
CA GLY A 194 21.77 6.94 8.35
C GLY A 194 23.00 6.56 7.52
N ASP A 195 24.08 6.19 8.21
CA ASP A 195 25.39 5.86 7.62
C ASP A 195 25.47 4.45 7.00
N GLY A 196 24.44 3.61 7.21
CA GLY A 196 24.38 2.23 6.70
C GLY A 196 23.76 2.10 5.31
N PRO A 197 23.81 0.92 4.68
CA PRO A 197 23.13 0.67 3.40
C PRO A 197 21.61 0.84 3.55
N ILE A 198 20.98 1.53 2.59
CA ILE A 198 19.54 1.80 2.62
C ILE A 198 18.93 1.45 1.27
N PHE A 199 17.79 0.77 1.30
CA PHE A 199 16.99 0.49 0.13
C PHE A 199 15.60 1.13 0.25
N PHE A 200 15.29 2.04 -0.66
CA PHE A 200 13.96 2.63 -0.79
C PHE A 200 13.15 1.92 -1.86
N TYR A 201 11.88 1.64 -1.55
CA TYR A 201 10.89 1.25 -2.55
C TYR A 201 9.77 2.29 -2.62
N PHE A 202 9.53 2.80 -3.83
CA PHE A 202 8.51 3.81 -4.10
C PHE A 202 7.38 3.22 -4.94
N ASP A 203 6.14 3.37 -4.46
CA ASP A 203 4.92 3.03 -5.19
C ASP A 203 3.89 4.16 -5.05
N PRO A 204 4.14 5.33 -5.67
CA PRO A 204 3.25 6.49 -5.54
C PRO A 204 1.90 6.22 -6.20
N PRO A 205 0.88 7.06 -5.95
CA PRO A 205 -0.31 7.07 -6.77
C PRO A 205 0.04 7.31 -8.25
N TYR A 206 -0.52 6.47 -9.13
CA TYR A 206 -0.19 6.52 -10.55
C TYR A 206 -0.84 7.70 -11.26
N ARG A 207 -0.07 8.30 -12.17
CA ARG A 207 -0.57 9.27 -13.13
C ARG A 207 -1.70 8.64 -13.96
N PRO A 208 -2.90 9.28 -14.05
CA PRO A 208 -4.01 8.70 -14.78
C PRO A 208 -3.66 8.44 -16.26
N LEU A 209 -3.92 7.22 -16.73
CA LEU A 209 -3.68 6.83 -18.13
C LEU A 209 -4.69 7.45 -19.14
N ASN A 210 -5.62 8.29 -18.69
CA ASN A 210 -6.60 9.02 -19.53
C ASN A 210 -6.80 10.42 -18.94
N ALA A 211 -6.73 11.47 -19.77
CA ALA A 211 -7.06 12.85 -19.36
C ALA A 211 -8.52 13.00 -18.85
N THR A 212 -9.41 12.07 -19.21
CA THR A 212 -10.83 12.05 -18.80
C THR A 212 -11.14 11.18 -17.58
N SER A 213 -10.20 10.39 -17.05
CA SER A 213 -10.44 9.56 -15.86
C SER A 213 -10.09 10.32 -14.59
N SER A 214 -10.96 11.25 -14.20
CA SER A 214 -10.94 11.95 -12.91
C SER A 214 -11.38 11.04 -11.75
N PHE A 215 -10.88 9.80 -11.68
CA PHE A 215 -11.40 8.77 -10.77
C PHE A 215 -10.47 8.43 -9.58
N ASN A 216 -9.31 9.06 -9.46
CA ASN A 216 -8.32 8.74 -8.43
C ASN A 216 -8.44 9.66 -7.19
N SER A 217 -9.61 9.73 -6.56
CA SER A 217 -9.73 10.39 -5.24
C SER A 217 -9.33 9.42 -4.11
N TYR A 218 -8.10 8.91 -4.13
CA TYR A 218 -7.57 8.00 -3.10
C TYR A 218 -6.94 8.76 -1.91
N ALA A 219 -6.62 10.04 -2.09
CA ALA A 219 -6.28 11.01 -1.06
C ALA A 219 -7.01 12.34 -1.34
N LYS A 220 -7.09 13.23 -0.35
CA LYS A 220 -7.63 14.59 -0.52
C LYS A 220 -6.71 15.46 -1.39
N GLU A 221 -5.44 15.07 -1.48
CA GLU A 221 -4.38 15.73 -2.23
C GLU A 221 -4.16 14.97 -3.54
N ASP A 222 -4.27 15.69 -4.67
CA ASP A 222 -4.08 15.11 -6.00
C ASP A 222 -2.58 14.94 -6.29
N PHE A 223 -2.11 13.69 -6.39
CA PHE A 223 -0.73 13.36 -6.77
C PHE A 223 -0.54 13.51 -8.30
N ASN A 224 -0.48 14.77 -8.74
CA ASN A 224 -0.45 15.19 -10.13
C ASN A 224 0.98 15.19 -10.73
N ASP A 225 1.14 15.68 -11.97
CA ASP A 225 2.44 15.74 -12.67
C ASP A 225 3.50 16.54 -11.89
N ALA A 226 3.11 17.59 -11.14
CA ALA A 226 4.05 18.34 -10.30
C ALA A 226 4.53 17.50 -9.10
N GLU A 227 3.64 16.72 -8.48
CA GLU A 227 4.02 15.78 -7.41
C GLU A 227 4.90 14.62 -7.94
N GLN A 228 4.67 14.16 -9.18
CA GLN A 228 5.55 13.18 -9.83
C GLN A 228 6.95 13.76 -10.07
N ILE A 229 7.06 15.02 -10.51
CA ILE A 229 8.34 15.72 -10.65
C ILE A 229 9.01 15.90 -9.29
N ARG A 230 8.25 16.27 -8.24
CA ARG A 230 8.78 16.38 -6.87
C ARG A 230 9.34 15.05 -6.37
N LEU A 231 8.65 13.94 -6.64
CA LEU A 231 9.15 12.60 -6.32
C LEU A 231 10.42 12.27 -7.11
N ARG A 232 10.51 12.62 -8.40
CA ARG A 232 11.73 12.47 -9.19
C ARG A 232 12.90 13.25 -8.58
N ASP A 233 12.68 14.51 -8.23
CA ASP A 233 13.71 15.37 -7.61
C ASP A 233 14.16 14.79 -6.26
N PHE A 234 13.22 14.22 -5.49
CA PHE A 234 13.55 13.51 -4.26
C PHE A 234 14.40 12.26 -4.51
N CYS A 235 14.03 11.41 -5.47
CA CYS A 235 14.81 10.25 -5.87
C CYS A 235 16.22 10.64 -6.36
N ALA A 236 16.36 11.74 -7.09
CA ALA A 236 17.66 12.26 -7.52
C ALA A 236 18.52 12.72 -6.32
N ARG A 237 17.92 13.44 -5.36
CA ARG A 237 18.58 13.84 -4.11
C ARG A 237 19.06 12.61 -3.32
N LEU A 238 18.22 11.58 -3.19
CA LEU A 238 18.59 10.32 -2.57
C LEU A 238 19.73 9.62 -3.31
N GLY A 239 19.72 9.64 -4.64
CA GLY A 239 20.78 9.05 -5.48
C GLY A 239 22.15 9.73 -5.32
N GLY A 240 22.22 10.92 -4.73
CA GLY A 240 23.48 11.57 -4.35
C GLY A 240 24.20 10.90 -3.17
N HIS A 241 23.53 10.01 -2.44
CA HIS A 241 24.12 9.26 -1.33
C HIS A 241 24.61 7.88 -1.80
N ALA A 242 25.91 7.63 -1.66
CA ALA A 242 26.53 6.39 -2.14
C ALA A 242 25.99 5.11 -1.48
N ASN A 243 25.42 5.22 -0.28
CA ASN A 243 24.83 4.12 0.49
C ASN A 243 23.34 3.90 0.20
N VAL A 244 22.71 4.72 -0.65
CA VAL A 244 21.27 4.66 -0.93
C VAL A 244 21.01 4.06 -2.31
N ARG A 245 20.21 3.00 -2.32
CA ARG A 245 19.59 2.46 -3.53
C ARG A 245 18.09 2.65 -3.48
N TRP A 246 17.48 2.84 -4.63
CA TRP A 246 16.04 2.95 -4.71
C TRP A 246 15.48 2.34 -5.98
N MET A 247 14.25 1.87 -5.85
CA MET A 247 13.44 1.32 -6.93
C MET A 247 12.05 1.93 -6.86
N LEU A 248 11.50 2.32 -8.01
CA LEU A 248 10.22 3.01 -8.13
C LEU A 248 9.36 2.30 -9.16
N SER A 249 8.12 1.99 -8.79
CA SER A 249 7.10 1.47 -9.71
C SER A 249 6.15 2.60 -10.12
N ASN A 250 5.82 2.70 -11.42
CA ASN A 250 4.83 3.65 -11.90
C ASN A 250 4.06 3.12 -13.12
N ALA A 251 3.02 3.85 -13.53
CA ALA A 251 2.27 3.53 -14.74
C ALA A 251 3.13 3.69 -16.01
N ASP A 252 2.97 2.78 -16.97
CA ASP A 252 3.53 2.91 -18.31
C ASP A 252 2.55 3.69 -19.21
N CYS A 253 2.66 5.02 -19.18
CA CYS A 253 1.85 5.92 -20.00
C CYS A 253 2.12 5.71 -21.49
N SER A 254 3.38 5.51 -21.88
CA SER A 254 3.81 5.37 -23.27
C SER A 254 3.31 4.07 -23.92
N ALA A 255 3.13 2.99 -23.13
CA ALA A 255 2.51 1.75 -23.62
C ALA A 255 1.06 1.94 -24.10
N LYS A 256 0.35 2.95 -23.60
CA LYS A 256 -1.03 3.27 -24.02
C LYS A 256 -1.08 4.41 -25.03
N ASN A 257 -0.27 5.44 -24.82
CA ASN A 257 -0.12 6.56 -25.74
C ASN A 257 1.38 6.77 -26.00
N PRO A 258 1.94 6.27 -27.11
CA PRO A 258 3.39 6.38 -27.39
C PRO A 258 3.95 7.81 -27.42
N ALA A 259 3.10 8.83 -27.54
CA ALA A 259 3.50 10.24 -27.45
C ALA A 259 3.60 10.77 -26.01
N ASP A 260 3.16 9.99 -25.02
CA ASP A 260 3.19 10.35 -23.60
C ASP A 260 4.44 9.76 -22.94
N THR A 261 5.58 10.40 -23.20
CA THR A 261 6.92 10.02 -22.71
C THR A 261 7.25 10.65 -21.35
N PHE A 262 6.25 11.16 -20.62
CA PHE A 262 6.45 11.94 -19.41
C PHE A 262 7.43 11.29 -18.40
N PHE A 263 7.26 9.99 -18.13
CA PHE A 263 8.13 9.29 -17.17
C PHE A 263 9.51 8.98 -17.73
N GLU A 264 9.61 8.63 -19.01
CA GLU A 264 10.90 8.48 -19.71
C GLU A 264 11.70 9.79 -19.70
N ASP A 265 11.03 10.93 -19.88
CA ASP A 265 11.66 12.24 -19.94
C ASP A 265 12.17 12.70 -18.56
N ILE A 266 11.34 12.61 -17.51
CA ILE A 266 11.74 13.10 -16.18
C ILE A 266 12.76 12.18 -15.49
N TYR A 267 12.77 10.88 -15.82
CA TYR A 267 13.70 9.89 -15.29
C TYR A 267 14.80 9.48 -16.29
N ALA A 268 15.10 10.31 -17.29
CA ALA A 268 16.08 9.99 -18.35
C ALA A 268 17.48 9.63 -17.84
N ASP A 269 17.87 10.14 -16.67
CA ASP A 269 19.16 9.88 -16.04
C ASP A 269 19.23 8.57 -15.23
N PHE A 270 18.15 7.76 -15.22
CA PHE A 270 18.03 6.53 -14.44
C PHE A 270 17.76 5.30 -15.30
N HIS A 271 17.89 4.12 -14.70
CA HIS A 271 17.62 2.86 -15.41
C HIS A 271 16.13 2.55 -15.39
N LEU A 272 15.51 2.59 -16.57
CA LEU A 272 14.09 2.33 -16.76
C LEU A 272 13.89 0.94 -17.39
N HIS A 273 13.07 0.13 -16.72
CA HIS A 273 12.65 -1.20 -17.15
C HIS A 273 11.13 -1.26 -17.24
N ARG A 274 10.62 -2.24 -17.99
CA ARG A 274 9.19 -2.54 -18.08
C ARG A 274 8.93 -3.91 -17.52
N VAL A 275 8.05 -3.98 -16.52
CA VAL A 275 7.54 -5.23 -15.95
C VAL A 275 6.11 -5.47 -16.43
N TYR A 276 5.69 -6.73 -16.45
CA TYR A 276 4.41 -7.13 -17.03
C TYR A 276 3.36 -7.37 -15.95
N ALA A 277 2.34 -6.53 -15.89
CA ALA A 277 1.18 -6.74 -15.02
C ALA A 277 0.16 -7.66 -15.72
N SER A 278 -0.08 -8.83 -15.13
CA SER A 278 -1.08 -9.77 -15.66
C SER A 278 -2.49 -9.35 -15.22
N ARG A 279 -3.26 -8.71 -16.11
CA ARG A 279 -4.72 -8.56 -15.89
C ARG A 279 -5.43 -9.83 -16.31
N ALA A 280 -5.63 -10.76 -15.37
CA ALA A 280 -6.63 -11.81 -15.53
C ALA A 280 -8.03 -11.20 -15.37
N ILE A 281 -8.55 -10.48 -16.36
CA ILE A 281 -9.97 -10.23 -16.68
C ILE A 281 -9.99 -9.56 -18.07
N ASN A 282 -10.00 -10.36 -19.14
CA ASN A 282 -10.58 -9.94 -20.41
C ASN A 282 -11.03 -11.19 -21.17
N ALA A 283 -12.34 -11.28 -21.46
CA ALA A 283 -12.96 -12.46 -22.08
C ALA A 283 -12.53 -12.66 -23.55
N ASN A 284 -11.87 -11.66 -24.17
CA ASN A 284 -11.41 -11.71 -25.54
C ASN A 284 -9.86 -11.88 -25.59
N PRO A 285 -9.33 -13.00 -26.11
CA PRO A 285 -7.90 -13.27 -26.25
C PRO A 285 -7.12 -12.21 -27.05
N GLU A 286 -7.74 -11.59 -28.05
CA GLU A 286 -7.10 -10.59 -28.93
C GLU A 286 -6.96 -9.20 -28.28
N LYS A 287 -7.70 -8.94 -27.19
CA LYS A 287 -7.60 -7.71 -26.40
C LYS A 287 -6.74 -7.88 -25.13
N ARG A 288 -6.03 -9.01 -25.01
CA ARG A 288 -4.99 -9.20 -23.98
C ARG A 288 -3.74 -8.42 -24.39
N GLY A 289 -3.82 -7.09 -24.39
CA GLY A 289 -2.62 -6.26 -24.34
C GLY A 289 -1.90 -6.53 -23.02
N LYS A 290 -0.60 -6.80 -23.07
CA LYS A 290 0.24 -6.81 -21.88
C LYS A 290 0.27 -5.36 -21.38
N LEU A 291 -0.43 -5.07 -20.28
CA LEU A 291 -0.20 -3.81 -19.59
C LEU A 291 1.17 -3.92 -18.91
N THR A 292 2.05 -3.02 -19.31
CA THR A 292 3.35 -2.86 -18.67
C THR A 292 3.22 -1.84 -17.53
N GLU A 293 4.09 -1.99 -16.54
CA GLU A 293 4.37 -0.97 -15.54
C GLU A 293 5.85 -0.60 -15.65
N LEU A 294 6.16 0.66 -15.37
CA LEU A 294 7.54 1.14 -15.34
C LEU A 294 8.18 0.76 -14.02
N LEU A 295 9.43 0.33 -14.10
CA LEU A 295 10.30 0.10 -12.97
C LEU A 295 11.57 0.92 -13.18
N ILE A 296 11.78 1.91 -12.33
CA ILE A 296 12.89 2.86 -12.44
C ILE A 296 13.81 2.68 -11.23
N LYS A 297 15.13 2.73 -11.43
CA LYS A 297 16.11 2.51 -10.36
C LYS A 297 17.41 3.27 -10.59
N ASN A 298 18.14 3.57 -9.49
CA ASN A 298 19.46 4.23 -9.52
C ASN A 298 20.65 3.25 -9.53
N TYR A 299 20.43 1.99 -9.88
CA TYR A 299 21.45 0.95 -9.93
C TYR A 299 21.19 -0.03 -11.08
N GLU A 300 22.24 -0.72 -11.54
CA GLU A 300 22.16 -1.70 -12.64
C GLU A 300 21.51 -3.03 -12.28
#